data_AF-A0A7Y2BZC4-F1
#
_entry.id   AF-A0A7Y2BZC4-F1
#
_cell.length_a   1.000
_cell.length_b   1.000
_cell.length_c   1.000
_cell.angle_alpha   90.00
_cell.angle_beta   90.00
_cell.angle_gamma   90.00
#
_symmetry.space_group_name_H-M   'P 1'
#
loop_
_entity.id
_entity.type
_entity.pdbx_description
1 polymer ?
#
loop_
_entity_poly.entity_id
_entity_poly.type
_entity_poly.pdbx_seq_one_letter_code
_entity_poly.pdbx_strand_id
1 'polypeptide(L)' 'ALFQCKQLFASDRSGDLVVSANVGYDLRDFWEIPEHKGSHGSLHKDHMHVPILMSKPLLQNPIRTTEVYRIIRQHLDN' A
#
# COMPACT_ATOMS: atom_id res chain seq x y z
N ALA A 1 -6.89 7.67 2.15
CA ALA A 1 -5.99 7.86 3.31
C ALA A 1 -6.58 7.34 4.62
N LEU A 2 -7.77 7.80 5.08
CA LEU A 2 -8.28 7.53 6.43
C LEU A 2 -8.26 6.06 6.87
N PHE A 3 -8.71 5.13 6.02
CA PHE A 3 -8.66 3.70 6.33
C PHE A 3 -7.23 3.19 6.57
N GLN A 4 -6.26 3.67 5.78
CA GLN A 4 -4.86 3.30 5.94
C GLN A 4 -4.27 3.89 7.23
N CYS A 5 -4.63 5.12 7.60
CA CYS A 5 -4.24 5.67 8.90
C CYS A 5 -4.78 4.79 10.04
N LYS A 6 -6.06 4.42 9.99
CA LYS A 6 -6.66 3.51 10.98
C LYS A 6 -5.91 2.18 11.06
N GLN A 7 -5.55 1.58 9.93
CA GLN A 7 -4.79 0.32 9.90
C GLN A 7 -3.38 0.48 10.48
N LEU A 8 -2.70 1.58 10.15
CA LEU A 8 -1.35 1.88 10.67
C LEU A 8 -1.36 2.01 12.19
N PHE A 9 -2.26 2.85 12.73
CA PHE A 9 -2.42 3.06 14.16
C PHE A 9 -3.01 1.86 14.93
N ALA A 10 -3.50 0.83 14.24
CA ALA A 10 -3.92 -0.41 14.89
C ALA A 10 -2.74 -1.31 15.29
N SER A 11 -1.52 -1.00 14.85
CA SER A 11 -0.32 -1.73 15.23
C SER A 11 0.27 -1.18 16.52
N ASP A 12 0.61 -2.07 17.47
CA ASP A 12 1.34 -1.72 18.70
C ASP A 12 2.73 -1.11 18.45
N ARG A 13 3.25 -1.22 17.21
CA ARG A 13 4.53 -0.63 16.79
C ARG A 13 4.36 0.74 16.12
N SER A 14 3.12 1.24 15.99
CA SER A 14 2.89 2.58 15.46
C SER A 14 3.37 3.63 16.46
N GLY A 15 4.01 4.69 15.96
CA GLY A 15 4.21 5.89 16.75
C GLY A 15 2.91 6.68 16.93
N ASP A 16 2.96 7.74 17.76
CA ASP A 16 1.81 8.62 18.04
C ASP A 16 1.48 9.57 16.88
N LEU A 17 2.46 9.87 16.03
CA LEU A 17 2.34 10.79 14.90
C LEU A 17 2.80 10.11 13.61
N VAL A 18 2.05 10.34 12.54
CA VAL A 18 2.38 9.90 11.19
C VAL A 18 2.43 11.12 10.28
N VAL A 19 3.55 11.29 9.57
CA VAL A 19 3.76 12.34 8.58
C VAL A 19 3.82 11.72 7.19
N SER A 20 3.12 12.31 6.23
CA SER A 20 3.11 11.88 4.83
C SER A 20 3.48 13.07 3.94
N ALA A 21 4.48 12.91 3.08
CA ALA A 21 4.86 13.94 2.11
C ALA A 21 3.84 14.06 0.96
N ASN A 22 3.77 15.26 0.38
CA ASN A 22 3.11 15.49 -0.89
C ASN A 22 3.87 14.81 -2.04
N VAL A 23 3.18 14.52 -3.15
CA VAL A 23 3.81 14.01 -4.38
C VAL A 23 4.91 14.97 -4.86
N GLY A 24 6.07 14.42 -5.21
CA GLY A 24 7.25 15.19 -5.65
C GLY A 24 8.18 15.62 -4.51
N TYR A 25 7.83 15.34 -3.25
CA TYR A 25 8.66 15.60 -2.09
C TYR A 25 9.14 14.30 -1.45
N ASP A 26 10.31 14.38 -0.82
CA ASP A 26 10.91 13.31 -0.05
C ASP A 26 11.17 13.79 1.38
N LEU A 27 10.98 12.92 2.37
CA LEU A 27 11.27 13.24 3.78
C LEU A 27 12.71 12.87 4.17
N ARG A 28 13.48 12.33 3.23
CA ARG A 28 14.89 12.02 3.40
C ARG A 28 15.73 13.28 3.21
N ASP A 29 16.86 13.31 3.92
CA ASP A 29 17.87 14.36 3.79
C ASP A 29 18.85 14.03 2.65
N PHE A 30 19.70 14.98 2.26
CA PHE A 30 20.56 14.91 1.06
C PHE A 30 21.72 13.88 1.11
N TRP A 31 21.73 12.97 2.08
CA TRP A 31 22.85 12.07 2.37
C TRP A 31 22.74 10.67 1.71
N GLU A 32 21.72 10.40 0.90
CA GLU A 32 21.61 9.12 0.21
C GLU A 32 22.37 9.12 -1.11
N ILE A 33 23.41 8.27 -1.18
CA ILE A 33 24.21 8.03 -2.38
C ILE A 33 24.00 6.56 -2.80
N PRO A 34 23.53 6.29 -4.03
CA PRO A 34 23.22 7.24 -5.11
C PRO A 34 21.91 8.01 -4.88
N GLU A 35 21.75 9.11 -5.62
CA GLU A 35 20.51 9.91 -5.65
C GLU A 35 19.30 9.02 -5.99
N HIS A 36 18.29 9.02 -5.12
CA HIS A 36 17.03 8.36 -5.38
C HIS A 36 16.12 9.22 -6.26
N LYS A 37 15.87 8.76 -7.49
CA LYS A 37 15.00 9.44 -8.47
C LYS A 37 13.52 9.08 -8.35
N GLY A 38 13.18 8.22 -7.41
CA GLY A 38 11.82 7.76 -7.18
C GLY A 38 11.67 7.14 -5.81
N SER A 39 10.49 7.32 -5.23
CA SER A 39 10.09 6.74 -3.96
C SER A 39 8.57 6.52 -3.97
N HIS A 40 8.07 5.86 -2.93
CA HIS A 40 6.64 5.68 -2.67
C HIS A 40 6.39 5.69 -1.15
N GLY A 41 5.17 5.34 -0.72
CA GLY A 41 4.85 5.17 0.70
C GLY A 41 4.09 6.34 1.32
N SER A 42 3.90 7.44 0.60
CA SER A 42 2.91 8.45 1.00
C SER A 42 1.48 7.95 0.78
N LEU A 43 0.52 8.57 1.47
CA LEU A 43 -0.89 8.17 1.46
C LEU A 43 -1.67 8.65 0.22
N HIS A 44 -0.96 8.88 -0.89
CA HIS A 44 -1.51 9.25 -2.18
C HIS A 44 -1.96 8.03 -2.98
N LYS A 45 -3.03 8.19 -3.77
CA LYS A 45 -3.63 7.11 -4.56
C LYS A 45 -2.60 6.40 -5.43
N ASP A 46 -1.73 7.17 -6.09
CA ASP A 46 -0.74 6.66 -7.04
C ASP A 46 0.34 5.78 -6.39
N HIS A 47 0.50 5.86 -5.06
CA HIS A 47 1.42 5.00 -4.31
C HIS A 47 0.73 3.79 -3.69
N MET A 48 -0.61 3.80 -3.58
CA MET A 48 -1.38 2.74 -2.89
C MET A 48 -2.15 1.83 -3.86
N HIS A 49 -2.51 2.32 -5.04
CA HIS A 49 -3.26 1.56 -6.02
C HIS A 49 -2.31 0.67 -6.84
N VAL A 50 -2.58 -0.63 -6.83
CA VAL A 50 -1.81 -1.62 -7.58
C VAL A 50 -2.75 -2.49 -8.42
N PRO A 51 -2.33 -2.95 -9.61
CA PRO A 51 -3.11 -3.89 -10.40
C PRO A 51 -3.10 -5.29 -9.76
N ILE A 52 -4.20 -6.02 -9.90
CA ILE A 52 -4.27 -7.46 -9.62
C ILE A 52 -4.66 -8.14 -10.93
N LEU A 53 -3.78 -8.99 -11.44
CA LEU A 53 -3.97 -9.72 -12.70
C LEU A 53 -4.13 -11.21 -12.37
N MET A 54 -5.15 -11.84 -12.95
CA MET A 54 -5.48 -13.24 -12.70
C MET A 54 -5.83 -13.95 -14.00
N SER A 55 -5.35 -15.16 -14.19
CA SER A 55 -5.68 -15.99 -15.38
C SER A 55 -7.11 -16.55 -15.35
N LYS A 56 -7.79 -16.45 -14.20
CA LYS A 56 -9.19 -16.86 -14.00
C LYS A 56 -10.00 -15.64 -13.55
N PRO A 57 -11.25 -15.47 -14.01
CA PRO A 57 -12.09 -14.33 -13.67
C PRO A 57 -12.69 -14.47 -12.26
N LEU A 58 -11.82 -14.50 -11.24
CA LEU A 58 -12.23 -14.70 -9.83
C LEU A 58 -12.69 -13.41 -9.14
N LEU A 59 -12.55 -12.25 -9.80
CA LEU A 59 -12.87 -10.93 -9.25
C LEU A 59 -13.90 -10.22 -10.12
N GLN A 60 -14.85 -9.55 -9.48
CA GLN A 60 -15.86 -8.72 -10.14
C GLN A 60 -15.64 -7.21 -9.89
N ASN A 61 -14.91 -6.86 -8.83
CA ASN A 61 -14.67 -5.49 -8.40
C ASN A 61 -13.24 -5.32 -7.87
N PRO A 62 -12.71 -4.09 -7.81
CA PRO A 62 -11.46 -3.82 -7.10
C PRO A 62 -11.52 -4.29 -5.64
N ILE A 63 -10.44 -4.87 -5.17
CA ILE A 63 -10.28 -5.38 -3.80
C ILE A 63 -9.05 -4.77 -3.14
N ARG A 64 -8.91 -4.95 -1.82
CA ARG A 64 -7.62 -4.75 -1.15
C ARG A 64 -6.71 -5.95 -1.41
N THR A 65 -5.40 -5.70 -1.51
CA THR A 65 -4.40 -6.76 -1.65
C THR A 65 -4.42 -7.78 -0.50
N THR A 66 -4.88 -7.37 0.69
CA THR A 66 -5.09 -8.25 1.85
C THR A 66 -6.11 -9.36 1.61
N GLU A 67 -7.02 -9.19 0.65
CA GLU A 67 -8.05 -10.19 0.32
C GLU A 67 -7.53 -11.30 -0.60
N VAL A 68 -6.37 -11.11 -1.24
CA VAL A 68 -5.84 -12.03 -2.27
C VAL A 68 -5.71 -13.46 -1.74
N TYR A 69 -5.17 -13.62 -0.53
CA TYR A 69 -5.03 -14.93 0.10
C TYR A 69 -6.40 -15.64 0.26
N ARG A 70 -7.40 -14.91 0.76
CA ARG A 70 -8.76 -15.45 0.96
C ARG A 70 -9.37 -15.92 -0.35
N ILE A 71 -9.20 -15.15 -1.43
CA ILE A 71 -9.73 -15.49 -2.77
C ILE A 71 -9.05 -16.74 -3.33
N ILE A 72 -7.72 -16.84 -3.22
CA ILE A 72 -6.99 -18.03 -3.66
C ILE A 72 -7.42 -19.25 -2.87
N ARG A 73 -7.53 -19.13 -1.53
CA ARG A 73 -7.96 -20.23 -0.66
C ARG A 73 -9.35 -20.73 -1.05
N GLN A 74 -10.30 -19.81 -1.22
CA GLN A 74 -11.66 -20.14 -1.66
C GLN A 74 -11.67 -20.84 -3.02
N HIS A 75 -10.83 -20.45 -3.97
CA HIS A 75 -10.76 -21.11 -5.27
C HIS A 75 -10.24 -22.55 -5.16
N LEU A 76 -9.25 -22.81 -4.30
CA LEU A 76 -8.65 -24.13 -4.10
C LEU A 76 -9.55 -25.12 -3.32
N ASP A 77 -10.49 -24.61 -2.54
CA ASP A 77 -11.44 -25.43 -1.77
C ASP A 77 -12.66 -25.89 -2.58
N ASN A 78 -12.84 -25.38 -3.79
CA ASN A 78 -13.88 -25.80 -4.74
C ASN A 78 -13.32 -26.80 -5.75
#